data_AF-A0A6J8E826-F1
#
_entry.id   AF-A0A6J8E826-F1
#
_cell.length_a   1.000
_cell.length_b   1.000
_cell.length_c   1.000
_cell.angle_alpha   90.00
_cell.angle_beta   90.00
_cell.angle_gamma   90.00
#
_symmetry.space_group_name_H-M   'P 1'
#
loop_
_entity.id
_entity.type
_entity.pdbx_description
1 polymer ?
#
loop_
_entity_poly.entity_id
_entity_poly.type
_entity_poly.pdbx_seq_one_letter_code
_entity_poly.pdbx_strand_id
1 'polypeptide(L)'
;MKKMFESKIDKLRNDVISTIDEKIRILKADIDLNIARESSRLDDLVNSVQTLSIRVGQVENFITNPTDQGFNNQYNDQGVKEEVNADIFSIRETHLKEIDEIEVDGYTWKGFNRQYIHMNAPKASGGVGLSIKNWIFEKYKYETIDITRDGVICGNIPVSPTQSTKRFKLKLMPNDMFSPDMCKLALQNVVSHTEQTRETQENIDNIYTKLCDVIIKEMNEKIPVFNTSGSSKKTAKGEKAIFER
;
A
#
# COMPACT_ATOMS: atom_id res chain seq x y z
N MET A 1 57.67 -36.10 -29.52
CA MET A 1 56.19 -36.18 -29.67
C MET A 1 55.47 -36.50 -28.35
N LYS A 2 55.85 -37.54 -27.58
CA LYS A 2 55.17 -37.93 -26.32
C LYS A 2 54.92 -36.79 -25.31
N LYS A 3 55.94 -35.99 -25.00
CA LYS A 3 55.82 -34.84 -24.07
C LYS A 3 54.78 -33.79 -24.48
N MET A 4 54.63 -33.54 -25.79
CA MET A 4 53.66 -32.58 -26.31
C MET A 4 52.22 -33.10 -26.16
N PHE A 5 52.04 -34.41 -26.31
CA PHE A 5 50.74 -35.06 -26.15
C PHE A 5 50.30 -35.07 -24.68
N GLU A 6 51.22 -35.41 -23.76
CA GLU A 6 50.99 -35.35 -22.31
C GLU A 6 50.58 -33.93 -21.86
N SER A 7 51.30 -32.90 -22.32
CA SER A 7 50.95 -31.50 -22.02
C SER A 7 49.55 -31.09 -22.53
N LYS A 8 49.11 -31.61 -23.69
CA LYS A 8 47.76 -31.35 -24.20
C LYS A 8 46.69 -32.04 -23.36
N ILE A 9 46.95 -33.26 -22.87
CA ILE A 9 46.04 -33.97 -21.98
C ILE A 9 45.91 -33.24 -20.65
N ASP A 10 47.01 -32.78 -20.07
CA ASP A 10 46.98 -32.04 -18.80
C ASP A 10 46.21 -30.72 -18.93
N LYS A 11 46.41 -30.00 -20.05
CA LYS A 11 45.63 -28.79 -20.33
C LYS A 11 44.14 -29.09 -20.45
N LEU A 12 43.77 -30.09 -21.25
CA LEU A 12 42.37 -30.48 -21.42
C LEU A 12 41.73 -30.88 -20.08
N ARG A 13 42.47 -31.65 -19.26
CA ARG A 13 42.02 -32.05 -17.93
C ARG A 13 41.76 -30.84 -17.04
N ASN A 14 42.68 -29.87 -17.01
CA ASN A 14 42.53 -28.66 -16.21
C ASN A 14 41.35 -27.80 -16.70
N ASP A 15 41.18 -27.64 -18.01
CA ASP A 15 40.07 -26.88 -18.61
C ASP A 15 38.72 -27.53 -18.27
N VAL A 16 38.65 -28.87 -18.33
CA VAL A 16 37.44 -29.63 -17.95
C VAL A 16 37.15 -29.51 -16.45
N ILE A 17 38.15 -29.68 -15.58
CA ILE A 17 37.99 -29.53 -14.13
C ILE A 17 37.51 -28.11 -13.80
N SER A 18 38.15 -27.08 -14.36
CA SER A 18 37.75 -25.68 -14.14
C SER A 18 36.31 -25.42 -14.61
N THR A 19 35.89 -25.99 -15.74
CA THR A 19 34.52 -25.87 -16.24
C THR A 19 33.51 -26.57 -15.32
N ILE A 20 33.87 -27.74 -14.77
CA ILE A 20 33.03 -28.48 -13.82
C ILE A 20 32.91 -27.70 -12.51
N ASP A 21 34.01 -27.20 -11.97
CA ASP A 21 34.03 -26.42 -10.73
C ASP A 21 33.17 -25.16 -10.84
N GLU A 22 33.23 -24.46 -11.97
CA GLU A 22 32.40 -23.29 -12.21
C GLU A 22 30.91 -23.64 -12.26
N LYS A 23 30.54 -24.75 -12.91
CA LYS A 23 29.14 -25.22 -12.93
C LYS A 23 28.67 -25.64 -11.53
N ILE A 24 29.52 -26.31 -10.74
CA ILE A 24 29.21 -26.67 -9.36
C ILE A 24 28.98 -25.41 -8.52
N ARG A 25 29.83 -24.38 -8.71
CA ARG A 25 29.70 -23.10 -8.01
C ARG A 25 28.38 -22.39 -8.32
N ILE A 26 27.99 -22.33 -9.59
CA ILE A 26 26.71 -21.73 -10.01
C ILE A 26 25.52 -22.52 -9.44
N LEU A 27 25.52 -23.84 -9.58
CA LEU A 27 24.46 -24.69 -9.04
C LEU A 27 24.31 -24.55 -7.53
N LYS A 28 25.43 -24.43 -6.80
CA LYS A 28 25.41 -24.20 -5.36
C LYS A 28 24.76 -22.86 -5.00
N ALA A 29 25.13 -21.79 -5.71
CA ALA A 29 24.52 -20.47 -5.50
C ALA A 29 23.00 -20.47 -5.77
N ASP A 30 22.55 -21.18 -6.82
CA ASP A 30 21.12 -21.33 -7.13
C ASP A 30 20.37 -22.13 -6.06
N ILE A 31 20.98 -23.19 -5.53
CA ILE A 31 20.42 -23.97 -4.42
C ILE A 31 20.30 -23.10 -3.16
N ASP A 32 21.36 -22.37 -2.79
CA ASP A 32 21.36 -21.50 -1.61
C ASP A 32 20.27 -20.42 -1.71
N LEU A 33 20.07 -19.83 -2.90
CA LEU A 33 19.01 -18.85 -3.15
C LEU A 33 17.61 -19.45 -3.02
N ASN A 34 17.39 -20.67 -3.53
CA ASN A 34 16.11 -21.35 -3.40
C ASN A 34 15.83 -21.75 -1.94
N ILE A 35 16.85 -22.21 -1.19
CA ILE A 35 16.71 -22.50 0.23
C ILE A 35 16.28 -21.23 0.98
N ALA A 36 16.96 -20.10 0.75
CA ALA A 36 16.60 -18.83 1.41
C ALA A 36 15.15 -18.40 1.11
N ARG A 37 14.71 -18.55 -0.15
CA ARG A 37 13.33 -18.23 -0.55
C ARG A 37 12.31 -19.11 0.17
N GLU A 38 12.53 -20.42 0.19
CA GLU A 38 11.59 -21.35 0.82
C GLU A 38 11.61 -21.23 2.36
N SER A 39 12.75 -20.91 2.98
CA SER A 39 12.82 -20.57 4.39
C SER A 39 11.95 -19.35 4.73
N SER A 40 12.02 -18.28 3.93
CA SER A 40 11.17 -17.10 4.13
C SER A 40 9.67 -17.43 4.01
N ARG A 41 9.29 -18.28 3.06
CA ARG A 41 7.88 -18.72 2.91
C ARG A 41 7.42 -19.56 4.10
N LEU A 42 8.32 -20.36 4.68
CA LEU A 42 8.04 -21.14 5.88
C LEU A 42 7.80 -20.22 7.09
N ASP A 43 8.61 -19.18 7.25
CA ASP A 43 8.44 -18.19 8.34
C ASP A 43 7.09 -17.48 8.24
N ASP A 44 6.67 -17.05 7.05
CA ASP A 44 5.35 -16.44 6.80
C ASP A 44 4.20 -17.39 7.17
N LEU A 45 4.35 -18.68 6.84
CA LEU A 45 3.37 -19.70 7.18
C LEU A 45 3.31 -19.92 8.70
N VAL A 46 4.46 -19.97 9.37
CA VAL A 46 4.53 -20.10 10.85
C VAL A 46 3.82 -18.93 11.52
N ASN A 47 4.07 -17.69 11.07
CA ASN A 47 3.41 -16.50 11.60
C ASN A 47 1.88 -16.54 11.39
N SER A 48 1.44 -17.03 10.24
CA SER A 48 0.02 -17.20 9.92
C SER A 48 -0.64 -18.22 10.84
N VAL A 49 0.00 -19.37 11.06
CA VAL A 49 -0.48 -20.43 11.95
C VAL A 49 -0.52 -19.96 13.40
N GLN A 50 0.48 -19.22 13.86
CA GLN A 50 0.49 -18.63 15.21
C GLN A 50 -0.67 -17.64 15.40
N THR A 51 -0.94 -16.78 14.41
CA THR A 51 -2.06 -15.85 14.44
C THR A 51 -3.41 -16.59 14.53
N LEU A 52 -3.58 -17.67 13.77
CA LEU A 52 -4.77 -18.50 13.84
C LEU A 52 -4.90 -19.21 15.20
N SER A 53 -3.80 -19.72 15.74
CA SER A 53 -3.78 -20.35 17.07
C SER A 53 -4.26 -19.41 18.17
N ILE A 54 -3.79 -18.15 18.16
CA ILE A 54 -4.23 -17.12 19.11
C ILE A 54 -5.75 -16.88 18.98
N ARG A 55 -6.25 -16.74 17.75
CA ARG A 55 -7.68 -16.49 17.49
C ARG A 55 -8.56 -17.66 17.92
N VAL A 56 -8.11 -18.89 17.71
CA VAL A 56 -8.81 -20.09 18.19
C VAL A 56 -8.87 -20.08 19.71
N GLY A 57 -7.76 -19.78 20.39
CA GLY A 57 -7.74 -19.66 21.85
C GLY A 57 -8.70 -18.58 22.39
N GLN A 58 -8.85 -17.45 21.68
CA GLN A 58 -9.84 -16.42 22.03
C GLN A 58 -11.28 -16.93 21.91
N VAL A 59 -11.59 -17.68 20.85
CA VAL A 59 -12.91 -18.28 20.64
C VAL A 59 -13.21 -19.35 21.70
N GLU A 60 -12.24 -20.21 22.01
CA GLU A 60 -12.37 -21.22 23.06
C GLU A 60 -12.61 -20.57 24.43
N ASN A 61 -11.90 -19.49 24.75
CA ASN A 61 -12.12 -18.72 25.98
C ASN A 61 -13.54 -18.12 26.04
N PHE A 62 -14.06 -17.63 24.91
CA PHE A 62 -15.42 -17.09 24.83
C PHE A 62 -16.49 -18.18 25.03
N ILE A 63 -16.27 -19.39 24.49
CA ILE A 63 -17.19 -20.52 24.62
C ILE A 63 -17.16 -21.10 26.04
N THR A 64 -15.99 -21.18 26.67
CA THR A 64 -15.81 -21.79 28.00
C THR A 64 -16.21 -20.87 29.13
N ASN A 65 -16.05 -19.56 28.94
CA ASN A 65 -16.50 -18.53 29.87
C ASN A 65 -17.50 -17.60 29.16
N PRO A 66 -18.71 -18.09 28.80
CA PRO A 66 -19.75 -17.23 28.30
C PRO A 66 -20.08 -16.28 29.44
N THR A 67 -19.55 -15.07 29.36
CA THR A 67 -19.88 -14.03 30.32
C THR A 67 -21.39 -13.82 30.14
N ASP A 68 -22.18 -13.99 31.19
CA ASP A 68 -23.65 -13.83 31.21
C ASP A 68 -24.13 -12.42 30.79
N GLN A 69 -23.25 -11.60 30.22
CA GLN A 69 -23.61 -10.50 29.34
C GLN A 69 -24.12 -11.07 28.01
N GLY A 70 -25.31 -11.67 28.10
CA GLY A 70 -26.09 -12.06 26.95
C GLY A 70 -26.23 -10.92 25.95
N PHE A 71 -26.54 -11.32 24.71
CA PHE A 71 -26.91 -10.52 23.55
C PHE A 71 -28.13 -9.59 23.76
N ASN A 72 -28.27 -8.93 24.92
CA ASN A 72 -28.96 -7.66 25.01
C ASN A 72 -28.01 -6.59 24.44
N ASN A 73 -27.91 -6.58 23.11
CA ASN A 73 -27.36 -5.47 22.34
C ASN A 73 -28.30 -4.25 22.46
N GLN A 74 -28.43 -3.71 23.66
CA GLN A 74 -28.48 -2.27 23.78
C GLN A 74 -27.03 -1.84 23.58
N TYR A 75 -26.66 -1.52 22.34
CA TYR A 75 -25.40 -0.86 22.04
C TYR A 75 -25.42 0.46 22.84
N ASN A 76 -24.86 0.45 24.05
CA ASN A 76 -24.49 1.65 24.74
C ASN A 76 -23.36 2.27 23.91
N ASP A 77 -23.79 3.17 23.03
CA ASP A 77 -23.09 3.99 22.03
C ASP A 77 -21.93 4.85 22.59
N GLN A 78 -21.45 4.56 23.81
CA GLN A 78 -20.36 5.25 24.48
C GLN A 78 -19.08 4.42 24.61
N GLY A 79 -19.15 3.08 24.65
CA GLY A 79 -17.95 2.25 24.91
C GLY A 79 -17.01 2.07 23.72
N VAL A 80 -17.55 2.05 22.49
CA VAL A 80 -16.74 1.82 21.26
C VAL A 80 -16.14 3.14 20.72
N LYS A 81 -16.67 4.30 21.14
CA LYS A 81 -16.21 5.61 20.65
C LYS A 81 -14.81 5.97 21.10
N GLU A 82 -14.32 5.44 22.22
CA GLU A 82 -13.03 5.82 22.81
C GLU A 82 -11.84 4.97 22.30
N GLU A 83 -12.05 3.73 21.82
CA GLU A 83 -10.92 2.83 21.51
C GLU A 83 -10.37 2.95 20.08
N VAL A 84 -11.13 3.51 19.12
CA VAL A 84 -10.70 3.54 17.71
C VAL A 84 -10.70 4.97 17.17
N ASN A 85 -9.60 5.70 17.38
CA ASN A 85 -9.35 7.03 16.81
C ASN A 85 -8.93 6.99 15.32
N ALA A 86 -9.57 6.15 14.51
CA ALA A 86 -9.24 6.02 13.09
C ALA A 86 -9.78 7.20 12.28
N ASP A 87 -9.01 7.70 11.31
CA ASP A 87 -9.47 8.80 10.46
C ASP A 87 -10.62 8.42 9.51
N ILE A 88 -10.60 7.16 9.09
CA ILE A 88 -11.65 6.51 8.28
C ILE A 88 -11.81 5.09 8.81
N PHE A 89 -13.03 4.65 9.05
CA PHE A 89 -13.32 3.24 9.31
C PHE A 89 -14.48 2.75 8.45
N SER A 90 -14.39 1.48 8.04
CA SER A 90 -15.41 0.82 7.23
C SER A 90 -16.21 -0.14 8.07
N ILE A 91 -17.54 -0.04 7.95
CA ILE A 91 -18.48 -0.96 8.56
C ILE A 91 -19.08 -1.80 7.42
N ARG A 92 -19.04 -3.11 7.59
CA ARG A 92 -19.70 -4.07 6.70
C ARG A 92 -20.89 -4.67 7.42
N GLU A 93 -21.88 -5.10 6.64
CA GLU A 93 -23.11 -5.70 7.16
C GLU A 93 -23.82 -4.75 8.15
N THR A 94 -24.05 -3.50 7.73
CA THR A 94 -24.56 -2.44 8.62
C THR A 94 -25.94 -2.77 9.22
N HIS A 95 -26.70 -3.65 8.58
CA HIS A 95 -28.07 -4.01 8.95
C HIS A 95 -29.06 -2.84 9.00
N LEU A 96 -28.66 -1.70 8.45
CA LEU A 96 -29.45 -0.48 8.32
C LEU A 96 -30.44 -0.60 7.17
N LYS A 97 -31.61 0.03 7.33
CA LYS A 97 -32.65 0.08 6.30
C LYS A 97 -32.65 1.46 5.65
N GLU A 98 -32.81 1.48 4.32
CA GLU A 98 -33.07 2.70 3.54
C GLU A 98 -32.17 3.89 3.90
N ILE A 99 -32.70 4.86 4.65
CA ILE A 99 -32.09 6.14 4.98
C ILE A 99 -31.43 6.15 6.36
N ASP A 100 -31.39 5.03 7.08
CA ASP A 100 -30.79 4.99 8.40
C ASP A 100 -29.29 5.29 8.32
N GLU A 101 -28.82 6.25 9.11
CA GLU A 101 -27.40 6.62 9.18
C GLU A 101 -26.80 6.19 10.52
N ILE A 102 -25.49 5.92 10.54
CA ILE A 102 -24.76 5.71 11.80
C ILE A 102 -24.19 7.05 12.22
N GLU A 103 -24.74 7.62 13.28
CA GLU A 103 -24.23 8.85 13.87
C GLU A 103 -23.07 8.56 14.80
N VAL A 104 -21.88 9.05 14.44
CA VAL A 104 -20.69 9.02 15.31
C VAL A 104 -20.16 10.44 15.42
N ASP A 105 -20.00 10.94 16.65
CA ASP A 105 -19.55 12.31 16.89
C ASP A 105 -18.19 12.58 16.24
N GLY A 106 -18.08 13.70 15.52
CA GLY A 106 -16.90 14.05 14.75
C GLY A 106 -16.72 13.29 13.42
N TYR A 107 -17.65 12.42 13.03
CA TYR A 107 -17.62 11.70 11.75
C TYR A 107 -18.84 12.01 10.90
N THR A 108 -18.64 11.95 9.58
CA THR A 108 -19.72 11.95 8.59
C THR A 108 -19.84 10.55 8.03
N TRP A 109 -21.06 10.00 8.08
CA TRP A 109 -21.39 8.70 7.50
C TRP A 109 -21.56 8.80 5.97
N LYS A 110 -21.01 7.82 5.27
CA LYS A 110 -21.18 7.56 3.84
C LYS A 110 -21.51 6.09 3.66
N GLY A 111 -22.79 5.77 3.82
CA GLY A 111 -23.31 4.42 3.69
C GLY A 111 -24.01 4.17 2.36
N PHE A 112 -24.02 2.91 1.97
CA PHE A 112 -24.95 2.34 1.02
C PHE A 112 -25.74 1.24 1.74
N ASN A 113 -26.94 1.61 2.19
CA ASN A 113 -27.87 0.67 2.79
C ASN A 113 -28.61 -0.10 1.70
N ARG A 114 -29.02 -1.33 2.00
CA ARG A 114 -29.79 -2.11 1.04
C ARG A 114 -31.16 -1.47 0.80
N GLN A 115 -31.50 -1.38 -0.49
CA GLN A 115 -32.79 -0.87 -0.97
C GLN A 115 -33.87 -1.96 -1.00
N TYR A 116 -35.10 -1.55 -1.37
CA TYR A 116 -36.35 -2.33 -1.37
C TYR A 116 -36.25 -3.75 -1.97
N ILE A 117 -35.36 -3.96 -2.96
CA ILE A 117 -35.18 -5.24 -3.65
C ILE A 117 -34.67 -6.37 -2.76
N HIS A 118 -34.17 -6.08 -1.56
CA HIS A 118 -33.66 -7.07 -0.60
C HIS A 118 -34.42 -7.12 0.73
N MET A 119 -35.59 -6.47 0.86
CA MET A 119 -36.40 -6.48 2.09
C MET A 119 -36.83 -7.87 2.55
N ASN A 120 -36.91 -8.83 1.63
CA ASN A 120 -37.30 -10.20 1.96
C ASN A 120 -36.14 -11.04 2.51
N ALA A 121 -34.92 -10.48 2.60
CA ALA A 121 -33.83 -11.15 3.30
C ALA A 121 -34.16 -11.21 4.81
N PRO A 122 -34.07 -12.38 5.46
CA PRO A 122 -34.50 -12.58 6.86
C PRO A 122 -33.82 -11.64 7.88
N LYS A 123 -32.67 -11.11 7.52
CA LYS A 123 -31.92 -10.07 8.22
C LYS A 123 -31.52 -9.08 7.14
N ALA A 124 -31.57 -7.78 7.39
CA ALA A 124 -31.15 -6.73 6.45
C ALA A 124 -29.62 -6.81 6.15
N SER A 125 -29.10 -7.95 5.73
CA SER A 125 -27.69 -8.19 5.44
C SER A 125 -27.26 -7.40 4.21
N GLY A 126 -25.99 -7.07 4.12
CA GLY A 126 -25.30 -6.55 2.94
C GLY A 126 -25.21 -5.03 2.82
N GLY A 127 -25.62 -4.26 3.82
CA GLY A 127 -25.30 -2.83 3.87
C GLY A 127 -23.81 -2.60 4.17
N VAL A 128 -23.21 -1.57 3.59
CA VAL A 128 -21.82 -1.18 3.85
C VAL A 128 -21.74 0.33 4.04
N GLY A 129 -20.75 0.81 4.78
CA GLY A 129 -20.52 2.24 4.88
C GLY A 129 -19.16 2.63 5.40
N LEU A 130 -18.85 3.91 5.26
CA LEU A 130 -17.66 4.56 5.76
C LEU A 130 -18.05 5.66 6.73
N SER A 131 -17.41 5.68 7.89
CA SER A 131 -17.40 6.85 8.76
C SER A 131 -16.08 7.58 8.57
N ILE A 132 -16.14 8.85 8.20
CA ILE A 132 -14.97 9.67 7.85
C ILE A 132 -14.93 10.88 8.78
N LYS A 133 -13.80 11.15 9.44
CA LYS A 133 -13.69 12.31 10.34
C LYS A 133 -14.01 13.62 9.60
N ASN A 134 -14.74 14.51 10.25
CA ASN A 134 -15.21 15.77 9.67
C ASN A 134 -14.06 16.66 9.17
N TRP A 135 -12.92 16.67 9.87
CA TRP A 135 -11.75 17.45 9.46
C TRP A 135 -11.20 17.05 8.07
N ILE A 136 -11.43 15.81 7.61
CA ILE A 136 -11.03 15.38 6.26
C ILE A 136 -11.81 16.17 5.22
N PHE A 137 -13.11 16.41 5.44
CA PHE A 137 -13.93 17.17 4.49
C PHE A 137 -13.58 18.66 4.47
N GLU A 138 -13.00 19.20 5.55
CA GLU A 138 -12.48 20.57 5.57
C GLU A 138 -11.26 20.73 4.66
N LYS A 139 -10.44 19.67 4.51
CA LYS A 139 -9.20 19.69 3.74
C LYS A 139 -9.31 19.08 2.35
N TYR A 140 -10.25 18.16 2.15
CA TYR A 140 -10.32 17.34 0.95
C TYR A 140 -11.76 17.21 0.45
N LYS A 141 -11.94 17.22 -0.87
CA LYS A 141 -13.25 17.09 -1.49
C LYS A 141 -13.62 15.63 -1.72
N TYR A 142 -14.40 15.03 -0.83
CA TYR A 142 -14.88 13.67 -1.05
C TYR A 142 -15.85 13.58 -2.25
N GLU A 143 -15.61 12.64 -3.16
CA GLU A 143 -16.53 12.31 -4.25
C GLU A 143 -16.80 10.81 -4.27
N THR A 144 -18.08 10.43 -4.20
CA THR A 144 -18.52 9.04 -4.38
C THR A 144 -18.48 8.70 -5.85
N ILE A 145 -17.61 7.77 -6.24
CA ILE A 145 -17.40 7.41 -7.66
C ILE A 145 -18.47 6.42 -8.13
N ASP A 146 -18.79 5.43 -7.31
CA ASP A 146 -19.70 4.33 -7.67
C ASP A 146 -20.41 3.81 -6.41
N ILE A 147 -21.72 3.63 -6.52
CA ILE A 147 -22.62 3.04 -5.51
C ILE A 147 -23.39 1.82 -6.07
N THR A 148 -23.11 1.44 -7.32
CA THR A 148 -23.95 0.52 -8.10
C THR A 148 -23.52 -0.94 -8.01
N ARG A 149 -22.37 -1.23 -7.39
CA ARG A 149 -21.81 -2.59 -7.28
C ARG A 149 -21.87 -3.09 -5.86
N ASP A 150 -22.69 -4.12 -5.64
CA ASP A 150 -22.84 -4.98 -4.45
C ASP A 150 -21.80 -4.79 -3.34
N GLY A 151 -22.00 -3.76 -2.51
CA GLY A 151 -21.23 -3.58 -1.27
C GLY A 151 -19.83 -2.99 -1.41
N VAL A 152 -19.51 -2.27 -2.50
CA VAL A 152 -18.24 -1.53 -2.63
C VAL A 152 -18.50 -0.03 -2.65
N ILE A 153 -17.90 0.70 -1.71
CA ILE A 153 -17.88 2.17 -1.71
C ILE A 153 -16.49 2.64 -2.13
N CYS A 154 -16.43 3.31 -3.28
CA CYS A 154 -15.22 3.95 -3.78
C CYS A 154 -15.33 5.47 -3.60
N GLY A 155 -14.41 6.05 -2.86
CA GLY A 155 -14.27 7.50 -2.72
C GLY A 155 -12.92 7.99 -3.24
N ASN A 156 -12.88 9.14 -3.90
CA ASN A 156 -11.63 9.85 -4.16
C ASN A 156 -11.46 10.97 -3.13
N ILE A 157 -10.25 11.11 -2.59
CA ILE A 157 -9.84 12.21 -1.73
C ILE A 157 -8.82 13.02 -2.54
N PRO A 158 -9.27 14.02 -3.34
CA PRO A 158 -8.38 14.87 -4.11
C PRO A 158 -7.56 15.69 -3.14
N VAL A 159 -6.24 15.53 -3.22
CA VAL A 159 -5.27 16.25 -2.39
C VAL A 159 -5.48 17.75 -2.59
N SER A 160 -5.66 18.50 -1.49
CA SER A 160 -5.76 19.96 -1.51
C SER A 160 -4.62 20.57 -2.35
N PRO A 161 -4.91 21.57 -3.20
CA PRO A 161 -3.91 22.21 -4.06
C PRO A 161 -2.89 23.09 -3.30
N THR A 162 -2.86 23.06 -1.96
CA THR A 162 -2.00 23.93 -1.14
C THR A 162 -0.50 23.64 -1.22
N GLN A 163 -0.08 22.57 -1.89
CA GLN A 163 1.28 22.47 -2.41
C GLN A 163 1.20 22.30 -3.92
N SER A 164 1.77 23.27 -4.66
CA SER A 164 2.10 23.11 -6.07
C SER A 164 2.97 21.86 -6.18
N THR A 165 2.36 20.72 -6.47
CA THR A 165 3.06 19.48 -6.71
C THR A 165 3.85 19.69 -7.99
N LYS A 166 5.15 19.95 -7.84
CA LYS A 166 6.08 19.99 -8.97
C LYS A 166 5.94 18.64 -9.68
N ARG A 167 5.41 18.66 -10.91
CA ARG A 167 5.27 17.45 -11.71
C ARG A 167 6.56 17.25 -12.48
N PHE A 168 7.28 16.18 -12.16
CA PHE A 168 8.48 15.78 -12.88
C PHE A 168 8.12 14.90 -14.07
N LYS A 169 8.72 15.13 -15.23
CA LYS A 169 8.59 14.23 -16.38
C LYS A 169 9.57 13.07 -16.21
N LEU A 170 9.11 11.96 -15.65
CA LEU A 170 9.94 10.76 -15.43
C LEU A 170 10.65 10.25 -16.69
N LYS A 171 10.10 10.51 -17.89
CA LYS A 171 10.75 10.18 -19.17
C LYS A 171 12.06 10.95 -19.44
N LEU A 172 12.29 12.04 -18.72
CA LEU A 172 13.51 12.86 -18.80
C LEU A 172 14.43 12.61 -17.61
N MET A 173 14.21 11.54 -16.86
CA MET A 173 15.04 11.17 -15.73
C MET A 173 16.42 10.76 -16.24
N PRO A 174 17.51 11.41 -15.78
CA PRO A 174 18.86 10.99 -16.13
C PRO A 174 19.13 9.56 -15.65
N ASN A 175 19.86 8.76 -16.46
CA ASN A 175 20.22 7.39 -16.10
C ASN A 175 21.11 7.32 -14.84
N ASP A 176 21.74 8.43 -14.47
CA ASP A 176 22.62 8.63 -13.34
C ASP A 176 21.93 9.35 -12.15
N MET A 177 20.59 9.47 -12.17
CA MET A 177 19.85 10.17 -11.11
C MET A 177 19.90 9.47 -9.74
N PHE A 178 20.23 8.18 -9.70
CA PHE A 178 20.43 7.44 -8.44
C PHE A 178 21.81 6.78 -8.37
N SER A 179 22.71 7.16 -9.28
CA SER A 179 24.10 6.70 -9.23
C SER A 179 25.01 7.46 -8.27
N PRO A 180 24.73 8.67 -7.75
CA PRO A 180 25.69 9.31 -6.87
C PRO A 180 25.75 8.59 -5.53
N ASP A 181 26.97 8.60 -4.96
CA ASP A 181 27.28 8.02 -3.66
C ASP A 181 26.32 8.49 -2.57
N MET A 182 25.72 9.68 -2.69
CA MET A 182 24.74 10.24 -1.77
C MET A 182 23.43 9.44 -1.67
N CYS A 183 22.80 9.06 -2.79
CA CYS A 183 21.56 8.26 -2.74
C CYS A 183 21.83 6.85 -2.24
N LYS A 184 22.97 6.27 -2.65
CA LYS A 184 23.42 4.96 -2.17
C LYS A 184 23.71 4.98 -0.67
N LEU A 185 24.41 6.02 -0.19
CA LEU A 185 24.71 6.22 1.23
C LEU A 185 23.43 6.48 2.05
N ALA A 186 22.50 7.28 1.53
CA ALA A 186 21.21 7.51 2.19
C ALA A 186 20.41 6.22 2.32
N LEU A 187 20.31 5.42 1.25
CA LEU A 187 19.66 4.10 1.27
C LEU A 187 20.38 3.12 2.20
N GLN A 188 21.71 3.08 2.18
CA GLN A 188 22.49 2.25 3.10
C GLN A 188 22.26 2.65 4.55
N ASN A 189 22.20 3.95 4.86
CA ASN A 189 21.91 4.43 6.20
C ASN A 189 20.50 4.04 6.65
N VAL A 190 19.50 4.10 5.77
CA VAL A 190 18.13 3.63 6.03
C VAL A 190 18.12 2.14 6.35
N VAL A 191 18.76 1.31 5.52
CA VAL A 191 18.83 -0.14 5.72
C VAL A 191 19.55 -0.47 7.02
N SER A 192 20.73 0.11 7.25
CA SER A 192 21.51 -0.13 8.47
C SER A 192 20.81 0.31 9.75
N HIS A 193 20.05 1.42 9.73
CA HIS A 193 19.25 1.82 10.89
C HIS A 193 18.09 0.86 11.12
N THR A 194 17.34 0.52 10.07
CA THR A 194 16.21 -0.43 10.17
C THR A 194 16.66 -1.82 10.67
N GLU A 195 17.85 -2.28 10.27
CA GLU A 195 18.40 -3.57 10.71
C GLU A 195 18.90 -3.56 12.16
N GLN A 196 19.41 -2.43 12.65
CA GLN A 196 20.10 -2.35 13.96
C GLN A 196 19.19 -1.94 15.12
N THR A 197 17.93 -1.57 14.87
CA THR A 197 17.04 -1.07 15.92
C THR A 197 15.64 -1.70 15.85
N ARG A 198 15.09 -2.09 17.02
CA ARG A 198 13.65 -2.29 17.20
C ARG A 198 12.99 -0.90 17.23
N GLU A 199 12.79 -0.30 16.07
CA GLU A 199 12.29 1.07 15.98
C GLU A 199 10.79 1.20 16.27
N THR A 200 10.40 2.33 16.84
CA THR A 200 9.02 2.80 16.88
C THR A 200 8.61 3.29 15.49
N GLN A 201 7.31 3.26 15.18
CA GLN A 201 6.77 3.77 13.91
C GLN A 201 7.22 5.21 13.62
N GLU A 202 7.35 6.05 14.64
CA GLU A 202 7.79 7.44 14.53
C GLU A 202 9.23 7.57 13.98
N ASN A 203 10.14 6.69 14.39
CA ASN A 203 11.51 6.72 13.86
C ASN A 203 11.56 6.25 12.41
N ILE A 204 10.77 5.22 12.07
CA ILE A 204 10.63 4.74 10.69
C ILE A 204 10.11 5.87 9.80
N ASP A 205 9.05 6.57 10.22
CA ASP A 205 8.48 7.69 9.49
C ASP A 205 9.50 8.84 9.31
N ASN A 206 10.30 9.12 10.33
CA ASN A 206 11.39 10.10 10.27
C ASN A 206 12.50 9.71 9.28
N ILE A 207 12.87 8.43 9.24
CA ILE A 207 13.86 7.91 8.29
C ILE A 207 13.33 8.02 6.86
N TYR A 208 12.07 7.62 6.63
CA TYR A 208 11.42 7.77 5.32
C TYR A 208 11.33 9.23 4.89
N THR A 209 10.95 10.13 5.80
CA THR A 209 10.87 11.57 5.51
C THR A 209 12.23 12.11 5.05
N LYS A 210 13.31 11.77 5.75
CA LYS A 210 14.68 12.17 5.37
C LYS A 210 15.09 11.62 4.00
N LEU A 211 14.74 10.37 3.69
CA LEU A 211 15.02 9.79 2.38
C LEU A 211 14.25 10.51 1.27
N CYS A 212 12.96 10.78 1.49
CA CYS A 212 12.13 11.55 0.57
C CYS A 212 12.70 12.95 0.32
N ASP A 213 13.18 13.63 1.35
CA ASP A 213 13.80 14.95 1.23
C ASP A 213 15.06 14.92 0.35
N VAL A 214 15.93 13.91 0.53
CA VAL A 214 17.12 13.72 -0.31
C VAL A 214 16.74 13.48 -1.77
N ILE A 215 15.77 12.59 -2.01
CA ILE A 215 15.29 12.29 -3.37
C ILE A 215 14.67 13.55 -4.01
N ILE A 216 13.82 14.27 -3.30
CA ILE A 216 13.19 15.50 -3.78
C ILE A 216 14.25 16.55 -4.10
N LYS A 217 15.27 16.70 -3.25
CA LYS A 217 16.39 17.61 -3.48
C LYS A 217 17.12 17.25 -4.77
N GLU A 218 17.50 15.99 -4.95
CA GLU A 218 18.20 15.53 -6.14
C GLU A 218 17.35 15.65 -7.41
N MET A 219 16.05 15.35 -7.32
CA MET A 219 15.10 15.55 -8.42
C MET A 219 14.99 17.02 -8.83
N ASN A 220 14.98 17.95 -7.87
CA ASN A 220 14.95 19.38 -8.16
C ASN A 220 16.26 19.89 -8.79
N GLU A 221 17.40 19.29 -8.45
CA GLU A 221 18.71 19.65 -9.00
C GLU A 221 18.91 19.11 -10.42
N LYS A 222 18.46 17.88 -10.69
CA LYS A 222 18.75 17.17 -11.95
C LYS A 222 17.62 17.20 -12.98
N ILE A 223 16.36 17.29 -12.57
CA ILE A 223 15.23 17.29 -13.51
C ILE A 223 14.77 18.73 -13.76
N PRO A 224 14.75 19.21 -15.02
CA PRO A 224 14.22 20.52 -15.34
C PRO A 224 12.75 20.66 -14.89
N VAL A 225 12.48 21.65 -14.04
CA VAL A 225 11.12 21.96 -13.58
C VAL A 225 10.38 22.69 -14.69
N PHE A 226 9.33 22.08 -15.23
CA PHE A 226 8.46 22.74 -16.19
C PHE A 226 7.39 23.55 -15.44
N ASN A 227 7.50 24.88 -15.48
CA ASN A 227 6.39 25.74 -15.10
C ASN A 227 5.26 25.60 -16.12
N THR A 228 4.25 24.80 -15.79
CA THR A 228 3.03 24.64 -16.59
C THR A 228 2.11 25.87 -16.53
N SER A 229 2.44 26.87 -15.71
CA SER A 229 1.67 28.10 -15.53
C SER A 229 1.68 29.05 -16.75
N GLY A 230 2.44 28.77 -17.81
CA GLY A 230 2.65 29.70 -18.92
C GLY A 230 1.84 29.53 -20.21
N SER A 231 1.10 28.42 -20.42
CA SER A 231 0.60 28.09 -21.78
C SER A 231 -0.90 27.83 -21.87
N SER A 232 -1.72 28.76 -21.35
CA SER A 232 -3.16 28.78 -21.61
C SER A 232 -3.58 30.05 -22.37
N LYS A 233 -2.77 30.56 -23.31
CA LYS A 233 -3.29 31.43 -24.38
C LYS A 233 -3.86 30.56 -25.50
N LYS A 234 -4.96 29.87 -25.21
CA LYS A 234 -5.79 29.27 -26.25
C LYS A 234 -6.54 30.43 -26.90
N THR A 235 -6.00 30.94 -28.00
CA THR A 235 -6.73 31.82 -28.92
C THR A 235 -8.04 31.14 -29.30
N ALA A 236 -9.15 31.65 -28.78
CA ALA A 236 -10.49 31.31 -29.24
C ALA A 236 -10.58 31.72 -30.71
N LYS A 237 -10.44 30.74 -31.61
CA LYS A 237 -10.75 30.93 -33.03
C LYS A 237 -12.27 31.05 -33.10
N GLY A 238 -12.75 32.26 -33.39
CA GLY A 238 -14.17 32.58 -33.51
C GLY A 238 -14.89 31.61 -34.46
N GLU A 239 -16.01 31.09 -33.99
CA GLU A 239 -17.02 30.47 -34.82
C GLU A 239 -17.52 31.51 -35.84
N LYS A 240 -17.35 31.20 -37.13
CA LYS A 240 -18.02 31.94 -38.19
C LYS A 240 -19.52 31.61 -38.11
N ALA A 241 -20.33 32.63 -37.85
CA ALA A 241 -21.77 32.58 -38.03
C ALA A 241 -22.09 32.15 -39.48
N ILE A 242 -22.72 30.99 -39.63
CA ILE A 242 -23.36 30.58 -40.88
C ILE A 242 -24.73 31.26 -40.88
N PHE A 243 -24.79 32.41 -41.55
CA PHE A 243 -26.02 32.90 -42.15
C PHE A 243 -26.17 32.17 -43.48
N GLU A 244 -27.26 31.42 -43.68
CA GLU A 244 -27.95 31.35 -44.97
C GLU A 244 -29.28 30.59 -44.89
N ARG A 245 -30.35 31.38 -45.11
CA ARG A 245 -31.66 31.12 -45.74
C ARG A 245 -32.61 30.08 -45.15
#